data_AF-A0A0L6VZJ6-F1
#
_entry.id   AF-A0A0L6VZJ6-F1
#
_cell.length_a   1.000
_cell.length_b   1.000
_cell.length_c   1.000
_cell.angle_alpha   90.00
_cell.angle_beta   90.00
_cell.angle_gamma   90.00
#
_symmetry.space_group_name_H-M   'P 1'
#
loop_
_entity.id
_entity.type
_entity.pdbx_description
1 polymer ?
#
loop_
_entity_poly.entity_id
_entity_poly.type
_entity_poly.pdbx_seq_one_letter_code
_entity_poly.pdbx_strand_id
1 'polypeptide(L)'
;MSDRLLKNLGEKLQEARKKSGLTQDQVAKVLGINKVQLSYYETGAREINLTLLQELAGLYGYSVGYFLGNEQGQEPEVEIAFRADEFCKEDLETVAFAKTFLRNLCEMRALLGR
;
A
#
# COMPACT_ATOMS: atom_id res chain seq x y z
N MET A 1 20.22 -12.91 -4.08
CA MET A 1 18.95 -13.38 -3.48
C MET A 1 18.18 -12.24 -2.85
N SER A 2 18.75 -11.46 -1.92
CA SER A 2 18.11 -10.27 -1.31
C SER A 2 17.65 -9.23 -2.35
N ASP A 3 18.51 -8.93 -3.33
CA ASP A 3 18.23 -7.92 -4.38
C ASP A 3 16.95 -8.19 -5.20
N ARG A 4 16.68 -9.47 -5.51
CA ARG A 4 15.46 -9.86 -6.24
C ARG A 4 14.20 -9.67 -5.39
N LEU A 5 14.29 -9.87 -4.07
CA LEU A 5 13.17 -9.67 -3.15
C LEU A 5 12.85 -8.17 -3.01
N LEU A 6 13.87 -7.34 -2.84
CA LEU A 6 13.69 -5.88 -2.76
C LEU A 6 13.09 -5.31 -4.03
N LYS A 7 13.54 -5.79 -5.19
CA LYS A 7 12.97 -5.38 -6.47
C LYS A 7 11.50 -5.76 -6.61
N ASN A 8 11.12 -7.00 -6.28
CA ASN A 8 9.72 -7.44 -6.35
C ASN A 8 8.82 -6.68 -5.37
N LEU A 9 9.30 -6.45 -4.15
CA LEU A 9 8.60 -5.65 -3.16
C LEU A 9 8.38 -4.22 -3.67
N GLY A 10 9.42 -3.59 -4.23
CA GLY A 10 9.36 -2.26 -4.81
C GLY A 10 8.36 -2.15 -5.96
N GLU A 11 8.37 -3.12 -6.87
CA GLU A 11 7.41 -3.22 -7.98
C GLU A 11 5.96 -3.28 -7.47
N LYS A 12 5.69 -4.10 -6.45
CA LYS A 12 4.36 -4.18 -5.82
C LYS A 12 3.94 -2.89 -5.12
N LEU A 13 4.85 -2.24 -4.39
CA LEU A 13 4.57 -0.93 -3.77
C LEU A 13 4.20 0.11 -4.82
N GLN A 14 4.94 0.14 -5.94
CA GLN A 14 4.68 1.06 -7.02
C GLN A 14 3.32 0.78 -7.69
N GLU A 15 2.99 -0.49 -7.93
CA GLU A 15 1.71 -0.90 -8.51
C GLU A 15 0.53 -0.51 -7.60
N ALA A 16 0.63 -0.84 -6.31
CA ALA A 16 -0.37 -0.51 -5.29
C ALA A 16 -0.62 1.00 -5.18
N ARG A 17 0.45 1.80 -5.27
CA ARG A 17 0.35 3.26 -5.31
C ARG A 17 -0.41 3.74 -6.54
N LYS A 18 -0.05 3.24 -7.72
CA LYS A 18 -0.67 3.61 -9.00
C LYS A 18 -2.15 3.22 -9.04
N LYS A 19 -2.50 2.02 -8.56
CA LYS A 19 -3.89 1.56 -8.40
C LYS A 19 -4.70 2.43 -7.44
N SER A 20 -4.03 3.02 -6.45
CA SER A 20 -4.64 3.99 -5.54
C SER A 20 -4.72 5.40 -6.14
N GLY A 21 -4.28 5.64 -7.38
CA GLY A 21 -4.31 6.97 -8.01
C GLY A 21 -3.36 8.00 -7.37
N LEU A 22 -2.42 7.57 -6.52
CA LEU A 22 -1.56 8.47 -5.76
C LEU A 22 -0.23 8.73 -6.48
N THR A 23 0.26 9.97 -6.39
CA THR A 23 1.61 10.35 -6.79
C THR A 23 2.62 10.01 -5.68
N GLN A 24 3.91 9.91 -6.04
CA GLN A 24 4.96 9.72 -5.04
C GLN A 24 5.04 10.90 -4.06
N ASP A 25 4.76 12.12 -4.50
CA ASP A 25 4.78 13.31 -3.65
C ASP A 25 3.66 13.29 -2.61
N GLN A 26 2.45 12.87 -3.00
CA GLN A 26 1.32 12.74 -2.08
C GLN A 26 1.63 11.70 -0.98
N VAL A 27 2.11 10.50 -1.36
CA VAL A 27 2.47 9.47 -0.39
C VAL A 27 3.61 9.93 0.52
N ALA A 28 4.64 10.56 -0.05
CA ALA A 28 5.77 11.07 0.71
C ALA A 28 5.34 12.11 1.76
N LYS A 29 4.46 13.04 1.37
CA LYS A 29 3.88 14.06 2.26
C LYS A 29 3.10 13.42 3.42
N VAL A 30 2.33 12.38 3.14
CA VAL A 30 1.47 11.68 4.11
C VAL A 30 2.31 10.90 5.13
N LEU A 31 3.35 10.23 4.66
CA LEU A 31 4.25 9.43 5.50
C LEU A 31 5.37 10.28 6.15
N GLY A 32 5.44 11.57 5.85
CA GLY A 32 6.50 12.44 6.37
C GLY A 32 7.91 12.05 5.89
N ILE A 33 8.02 11.44 4.72
CA ILE A 33 9.29 11.05 4.08
C ILE A 33 9.57 11.91 2.85
N ASN A 34 10.81 11.84 2.34
CA ASN A 34 11.15 12.48 1.07
C ASN A 34 10.67 11.61 -0.12
N LYS A 35 10.17 12.25 -1.18
CA LYS A 35 9.83 11.60 -2.47
C LYS A 35 10.94 10.67 -2.98
N VAL A 36 12.20 11.10 -2.86
CA VAL A 36 13.37 10.32 -3.28
C VAL A 36 13.49 9.04 -2.45
N GLN A 37 13.19 9.08 -1.14
CA GLN A 37 13.18 7.88 -0.31
C GLN A 37 12.12 6.89 -0.79
N LEU A 38 10.90 7.36 -1.09
CA LEU A 38 9.84 6.52 -1.66
C LEU A 38 10.26 5.89 -2.99
N SER A 39 10.91 6.67 -3.87
CA SER A 39 11.45 6.17 -5.14
C SER A 39 12.48 5.05 -4.93
N TYR A 40 13.37 5.18 -3.93
CA TYR A 40 14.33 4.12 -3.62
C TYR A 40 13.66 2.83 -3.16
N TYR A 41 12.57 2.91 -2.40
CA TYR A 41 11.81 1.73 -2.00
C TYR A 41 11.09 1.11 -3.19
N GLU A 42 10.43 1.91 -4.02
CA GLU A 42 9.71 1.44 -5.22
C GLU A 42 10.62 0.83 -6.28
N THR A 43 11.89 1.22 -6.33
CA THR A 43 12.88 0.66 -7.27
C THR A 43 13.68 -0.50 -6.68
N GLY A 44 13.49 -0.82 -5.41
CA GLY A 44 14.30 -1.80 -4.69
C GLY A 44 15.74 -1.35 -4.42
N ALA A 45 16.07 -0.09 -4.67
CA ALA A 45 17.41 0.47 -4.46
C ALA A 45 17.80 0.58 -2.98
N ARG A 46 16.82 0.57 -2.06
CA ARG A 46 17.04 0.58 -0.61
C ARG A 46 16.04 -0.31 0.10
N GLU A 47 16.51 -0.94 1.17
CA GLU A 47 15.65 -1.67 2.10
C GLU A 47 14.67 -0.73 2.81
N ILE A 48 13.42 -1.18 2.94
CA ILE A 48 12.38 -0.52 3.71
C ILE A 48 12.26 -1.18 5.08
N ASN A 49 12.08 -0.37 6.13
CA ASN A 49 11.82 -0.92 7.46
C ASN A 49 10.36 -1.40 7.59
N LEU A 50 10.11 -2.27 8.58
CA LEU A 50 8.79 -2.86 8.77
C LEU A 50 7.70 -1.82 9.07
N THR A 51 8.01 -0.78 9.84
CA THR A 51 7.07 0.28 10.21
C THR A 51 6.55 1.02 8.97
N LEU A 52 7.45 1.45 8.09
CA LEU A 52 7.08 2.16 6.87
C LEU A 52 6.35 1.23 5.88
N LEU A 53 6.73 -0.05 5.84
CA LEU A 53 6.01 -1.04 5.06
C LEU A 53 4.57 -1.25 5.55
N GLN A 54 4.35 -1.25 6.87
CA GLN A 54 3.01 -1.32 7.47
C GLN A 54 2.16 -0.08 7.12
N GLU A 55 2.75 1.10 7.17
CA GLU A 55 2.05 2.35 6.82
C GLU A 55 1.66 2.38 5.34
N LEU A 56 2.58 2.02 4.43
CA LEU A 56 2.28 1.89 3.00
C LEU A 56 1.21 0.84 2.74
N ALA A 57 1.28 -0.30 3.43
CA ALA A 57 0.29 -1.35 3.30
C ALA A 57 -1.10 -0.87 3.73
N GLY A 58 -1.21 -0.17 4.85
CA GLY A 58 -2.46 0.45 5.30
C GLY A 58 -2.98 1.48 4.31
N LEU A 59 -2.11 2.40 3.86
CA LEU A 59 -2.45 3.46 2.91
C LEU A 59 -2.99 2.90 1.59
N TYR A 60 -2.36 1.84 1.08
CA TYR A 60 -2.74 1.22 -0.17
C TYR A 60 -3.89 0.21 -0.02
N GLY A 61 -4.14 -0.30 1.19
CA GLY A 61 -5.19 -1.27 1.52
C GLY A 61 -4.77 -2.74 1.43
N TYR A 62 -3.48 -3.02 1.55
CA TYR A 62 -2.89 -4.36 1.40
C TYR A 62 -2.43 -4.91 2.75
N SER A 63 -2.26 -6.24 2.83
CA SER A 63 -1.51 -6.85 3.93
C SER A 63 -0.01 -6.63 3.71
N VAL A 64 0.79 -6.68 4.77
CA VAL A 64 2.26 -6.74 4.61
C VAL A 64 2.67 -8.02 3.87
N GLY A 65 1.95 -9.12 4.09
CA GLY A 65 2.17 -10.42 3.43
C GLY A 65 2.08 -10.37 1.91
N TYR A 66 1.18 -9.54 1.37
CA TYR A 66 1.07 -9.26 -0.05
C TYR A 66 2.39 -8.76 -0.65
N PHE A 67 3.03 -7.78 -0.01
CA PHE A 67 4.30 -7.21 -0.48
C PHE A 67 5.48 -8.17 -0.31
N LEU A 68 5.44 -9.03 0.71
CA LEU A 68 6.49 -10.02 0.97
C LEU A 68 6.35 -11.31 0.14
N GLY A 69 5.25 -11.48 -0.61
CA GLY A 69 5.09 -12.58 -1.57
C GLY A 69 4.50 -13.87 -1.00
N ASN A 70 3.93 -13.82 0.21
CA ASN A 70 3.36 -15.00 0.87
C ASN A 70 1.86 -15.20 0.58
N GLU A 71 1.20 -14.22 -0.04
CA GLU A 71 -0.26 -14.23 -0.22
C GLU A 71 -0.64 -13.83 -1.65
N GLN A 72 -1.36 -14.72 -2.35
CA GLN A 72 -2.23 -14.35 -3.47
C GLN A 72 -3.57 -13.89 -2.89
N GLY A 73 -3.54 -12.87 -2.03
CA GLY A 73 -4.77 -12.33 -1.45
C GLY A 73 -5.61 -11.70 -2.55
N GLN A 74 -6.82 -12.20 -2.78
CA GLN A 74 -7.78 -11.53 -3.66
C GLN A 74 -8.20 -10.21 -3.00
N GLU A 75 -7.86 -9.11 -3.65
CA GLU A 75 -8.25 -7.77 -3.24
C GLU A 75 -9.77 -7.60 -3.38
N PRO A 76 -10.42 -6.85 -2.47
CA PRO A 76 -11.64 -6.16 -2.85
C PRO A 76 -11.25 -5.10 -3.90
N GLU A 77 -11.71 -5.27 -5.14
CA GLU A 77 -11.51 -4.32 -6.25
C GLU A 77 -12.28 -3.03 -5.95
N VAL A 78 -11.70 -2.17 -5.13
CA VAL A 78 -12.28 -0.89 -4.74
C VAL A 78 -11.36 0.21 -5.25
N GLU A 79 -11.65 0.64 -6.46
CA GLU A 79 -11.01 1.80 -7.07
C GLU A 79 -11.53 3.06 -6.36
N ILE A 80 -10.70 3.65 -5.51
CA ILE A 80 -11.02 4.90 -4.84
C ILE A 80 -10.48 6.03 -5.72
N ALA A 81 -11.38 6.63 -6.49
CA ALA A 81 -11.06 7.79 -7.30
C ALA A 81 -10.86 9.01 -6.38
N PHE A 82 -9.61 9.34 -6.07
CA PHE A 82 -9.23 10.58 -5.41
C PHE A 82 -9.44 11.75 -6.38
N ARG A 83 -10.63 12.35 -6.35
CA ARG A 83 -11.03 13.44 -7.27
C ARG A 83 -10.70 14.86 -6.77
N ALA A 84 -10.10 15.01 -5.59
CA ALA A 84 -9.76 16.30 -5.00
C ALA A 84 -8.24 16.51 -4.96
N ASP A 85 -7.78 17.72 -5.32
CA ASP A 85 -6.36 18.08 -5.35
C ASP A 85 -5.73 18.27 -3.95
N GLU A 86 -6.54 18.38 -2.90
CA GLU A 86 -6.09 18.58 -1.52
C GLU A 86 -6.73 17.55 -0.58
N PHE A 87 -6.06 16.40 -0.42
CA PHE A 87 -6.35 15.51 0.70
C PHE A 87 -5.42 15.85 1.85
N CYS A 88 -5.99 16.07 3.03
CA CYS A 88 -5.21 16.10 4.25
C CYS A 88 -4.91 14.66 4.71
N LYS A 89 -4.04 14.51 5.71
CA LYS A 89 -3.63 13.20 6.22
C LYS A 89 -4.84 12.40 6.70
N GLU A 90 -5.80 13.10 7.29
CA GLU A 90 -7.02 12.57 7.90
C GLU A 90 -7.94 11.90 6.86
N ASP A 91 -8.02 12.43 5.63
CA ASP A 91 -8.83 11.83 4.57
C ASP A 91 -8.24 10.49 4.09
N LEU A 92 -6.92 10.43 3.97
CA LEU A 92 -6.22 9.20 3.58
C LEU A 92 -6.25 8.15 4.67
N GLU A 93 -6.17 8.55 5.94
CA GLU A 93 -6.40 7.66 7.09
C GLU A 93 -7.81 7.07 7.06
N THR A 94 -8.82 7.89 6.72
CA THR A 94 -10.21 7.43 6.58
C THR A 94 -10.35 6.40 5.46
N VAL A 95 -9.71 6.65 4.31
CA VAL A 95 -9.70 5.72 3.19
C VAL A 95 -8.96 4.43 3.53
N ALA A 96 -7.78 4.53 4.15
CA ALA A 96 -7.00 3.38 4.61
C ALA A 96 -7.79 2.52 5.60
N PHE A 97 -8.51 3.16 6.52
CA PHE A 97 -9.40 2.47 7.45
C PHE A 97 -10.53 1.74 6.72
N ALA A 98 -11.22 2.41 5.79
CA ALA A 98 -12.29 1.80 5.01
C ALA A 98 -11.79 0.57 4.21
N LYS A 99 -10.64 0.69 3.54
CA LYS A 99 -10.01 -0.43 2.82
C LYS A 99 -9.65 -1.58 3.76
N THR A 100 -9.07 -1.28 4.93
CA THR A 100 -8.71 -2.28 5.94
C THR A 100 -9.94 -3.02 6.45
N PHE A 101 -11.02 -2.28 6.74
CA PHE A 101 -12.29 -2.87 7.15
C PHE A 101 -12.86 -3.81 6.07
N LEU A 102 -12.86 -3.40 4.80
CA LEU A 102 -13.32 -4.22 3.69
C LEU A 102 -12.47 -5.49 3.53
N ARG A 103 -11.14 -5.39 3.62
CA ARG A 103 -10.25 -6.55 3.58
C ARG A 103 -10.57 -7.54 4.69
N ASN A 104 -10.67 -7.06 5.94
CA ASN A 104 -11.00 -7.91 7.08
C ASN A 104 -12.38 -8.57 6.89
N LEU A 105 -13.36 -7.85 6.33
CA LEU A 105 -14.68 -8.40 6.02
C LEU A 105 -14.61 -9.51 4.95
N CYS A 106 -13.81 -9.32 3.90
CA CYS A 106 -13.57 -10.34 2.87
C CYS A 106 -12.89 -11.58 3.45
N GLU A 107 -11.86 -11.40 4.27
CA GLU A 107 -11.17 -12.49 4.97
C GLU A 107 -12.14 -13.28 5.87
N MET A 108 -12.95 -12.59 6.66
CA MET A 108 -13.97 -13.22 7.50
C MET A 108 -15.00 -14.01 6.67
N ARG A 109 -15.43 -13.48 5.53
CA ARG A 109 -16.36 -14.18 4.62
C ARG A 109 -15.73 -15.46 4.04
N ALA A 110 -14.50 -15.37 3.56
CA ALA A 110 -13.76 -16.52 3.05
C ALA A 110 -13.59 -17.62 4.12
N LEU A 111 -13.28 -17.26 5.35
CA LEU A 111 -13.17 -18.19 6.49
C LEU A 111 -14.51 -18.85 6.85
N LEU A 112 -15.63 -18.13 6.65
CA LEU A 112 -16.98 -18.65 6.87
C LEU A 112 -17.52 -19.44 5.68
N GLY A 113 -16.74 -19.61 4.60
CA GLY A 113 -17.14 -20.33 3.38
C GLY A 113 -18.32 -19.67 2.65
N ARG A 114 -18.46 -18.34 2.74
CA ARG A 114 -19.53 -17.56 2.10
C ARG A 114 -18.99 -16.56 1.10
#